data_AF-A0A7R9TMG5-F1
#
_entry.id   AF-A0A7R9TMG5-F1
#
_cell.length_a   1.000
_cell.length_b   1.000
_cell.length_c   1.000
_cell.angle_alpha   90.00
_cell.angle_beta   90.00
_cell.angle_gamma   90.00
#
_symmetry.space_group_name_H-M   'P 1'
#
loop_
_entity.id
_entity.type
_entity.pdbx_description
1 polymer ?
#
loop_
_entity_poly.entity_id
_entity_poly.type
_entity_poly.pdbx_seq_one_letter_code
_entity_poly.pdbx_strand_id
1 'polypeptide(L)'
;AINREIVDKFTKFAKGLEVDCDTAEDLDALMKFCINAHKEMAKIREETIVCGEMNDVFETNGHVLSNDSVETYWSAVMWPAVMLKLLAGTDEKVEEWKKTFKKQLKNDQRKLSDDTDEIGIEVDKFVSTGDFNDVEDSVIKSQDIDDVLKRL
;
A
#
# COMPACT_ATOMS: atom_id res chain seq x y z
N ALA A 1 -1.74 -16.72 -33.07
CA ALA A 1 -1.88 -17.25 -31.69
C ALA A 1 -1.03 -16.45 -30.71
N ILE A 2 0.29 -16.38 -30.93
CA ILE A 2 1.25 -15.68 -30.06
C ILE A 2 0.90 -14.18 -29.86
N ASN A 3 0.65 -13.42 -30.94
CA ASN A 3 0.27 -12.00 -30.82
C ASN A 3 -1.00 -11.77 -29.98
N ARG A 4 -1.98 -12.68 -30.06
CA ARG A 4 -3.23 -12.58 -29.28
C ARG A 4 -2.99 -12.88 -27.81
N GLU A 5 -2.16 -13.87 -27.51
CA GLU A 5 -1.74 -14.19 -26.15
C GLU A 5 -0.97 -13.05 -25.50
N ILE A 6 -0.09 -12.39 -26.25
CA ILE A 6 0.64 -11.18 -25.82
C ILE A 6 -0.34 -10.05 -25.47
N VAL A 7 -1.30 -9.76 -26.35
CA VAL A 7 -2.32 -8.72 -26.13
C VAL A 7 -3.20 -9.04 -24.92
N ASP A 8 -3.62 -10.30 -24.74
CA ASP A 8 -4.43 -10.72 -23.59
C ASP A 8 -3.67 -10.61 -22.26
N LYS A 9 -2.37 -10.97 -22.24
CA LYS A 9 -1.50 -10.79 -21.07
C LYS A 9 -1.38 -9.32 -20.70
N PHE A 10 -1.12 -8.45 -21.69
CA PHE A 10 -1.03 -7.01 -21.45
C PHE A 10 -2.34 -6.40 -20.94
N THR A 11 -3.47 -6.83 -21.47
CA THR A 11 -4.79 -6.36 -21.02
C THR A 11 -5.07 -6.74 -19.56
N LYS A 12 -4.63 -7.94 -19.14
CA LYS A 12 -4.73 -8.37 -17.73
C LYS A 12 -3.83 -7.55 -16.83
N PHE A 13 -2.59 -7.28 -17.24
CA PHE A 13 -1.68 -6.43 -16.47
C PHE A 13 -2.18 -5.00 -16.33
N ALA A 14 -2.72 -4.41 -17.41
CA ALA A 14 -3.28 -3.07 -17.39
C ALA A 14 -4.43 -2.95 -16.36
N LYS A 15 -5.34 -3.92 -16.32
CA LYS A 15 -6.43 -3.97 -15.32
C LYS A 15 -5.93 -4.12 -13.89
N GLY A 16 -4.86 -4.89 -13.68
CA GLY A 16 -4.25 -5.05 -12.36
C GLY A 16 -3.55 -3.79 -11.84
N LEU A 17 -3.22 -2.84 -12.73
CA LEU A 17 -2.57 -1.57 -12.38
C LEU A 17 -3.58 -0.44 -12.09
N GLU A 18 -4.87 -0.63 -12.39
CA GLU A 18 -5.96 0.31 -12.09
C GLU A 18 -6.56 0.12 -10.68
N VAL A 19 -5.81 -0.47 -9.74
CA VAL A 19 -6.27 -0.69 -8.37
C VAL A 19 -5.94 0.52 -7.51
N ASP A 20 -6.96 1.07 -6.84
CA ASP A 20 -6.78 2.09 -5.80
C ASP A 20 -6.28 1.43 -4.51
N CYS A 21 -5.23 1.97 -3.89
CA CYS A 21 -4.70 1.46 -2.63
C CYS A 21 -5.21 2.28 -1.45
N ASP A 22 -6.05 1.65 -0.63
CA ASP A 22 -6.58 2.26 0.60
C ASP A 22 -5.76 1.88 1.84
N THR A 23 -4.97 0.79 1.78
CA THR A 23 -4.16 0.30 2.91
C THR A 23 -2.68 0.15 2.57
N ALA A 24 -1.84 0.07 3.61
CA ALA A 24 -0.41 -0.19 3.46
C ALA A 24 -0.12 -1.62 2.93
N GLU A 25 -1.01 -2.57 3.19
CA GLU A 25 -0.90 -3.94 2.65
C GLU A 25 -1.22 -3.95 1.15
N ASP A 26 -2.21 -3.18 0.71
CA ASP A 26 -2.54 -3.01 -0.70
C ASP A 26 -1.38 -2.34 -1.46
N LEU A 27 -0.70 -1.38 -0.83
CA LEU A 27 0.49 -0.74 -1.40
C LEU A 27 1.66 -1.72 -1.56
N ASP A 28 1.92 -2.59 -0.58
CA ASP A 28 2.96 -3.63 -0.69
C ASP A 28 2.61 -4.68 -1.75
N ALA A 29 1.34 -5.07 -1.83
CA ALA A 29 0.85 -5.97 -2.87
C ALA A 29 1.00 -5.34 -4.28
N LEU A 30 0.65 -4.06 -4.44
CA LEU A 30 0.80 -3.34 -5.70
C LEU A 30 2.28 -3.15 -6.07
N MET A 31 3.16 -2.87 -5.12
CA MET A 31 4.61 -2.81 -5.35
C MET A 31 5.16 -4.14 -5.86
N LYS A 32 4.80 -5.25 -5.21
CA LYS A 32 5.20 -6.59 -5.66
C LYS A 32 4.65 -6.90 -7.06
N PHE A 33 3.42 -6.48 -7.33
CA PHE A 33 2.82 -6.60 -8.66
C PHE A 33 3.58 -5.80 -9.72
N CYS A 34 3.94 -4.54 -9.44
CA CYS A 34 4.72 -3.68 -10.36
C CYS A 34 6.11 -4.27 -10.64
N ILE A 35 6.79 -4.83 -9.63
CA ILE A 35 8.08 -5.51 -9.81
C ILE A 35 7.95 -6.73 -10.72
N ASN A 36 6.89 -7.54 -10.51
CA ASN A 36 6.64 -8.71 -11.35
C ASN A 36 6.23 -8.31 -12.78
N ALA A 37 5.41 -7.27 -12.93
CA ALA A 37 5.01 -6.74 -14.22
C ALA A 37 6.21 -6.21 -15.03
N HIS A 38 7.19 -5.56 -14.38
CA HIS A 38 8.44 -5.15 -15.03
C HIS A 38 9.26 -6.35 -15.54
N LYS A 39 9.36 -7.43 -14.76
CA LYS A 39 10.07 -8.65 -15.17
C LYS A 39 9.37 -9.37 -16.32
N GLU A 40 8.05 -9.52 -16.24
CA GLU A 40 7.23 -10.12 -17.29
C GLU A 40 7.30 -9.29 -18.58
N MET A 41 7.30 -7.95 -18.49
CA MET A 41 7.44 -7.09 -19.66
C MET A 41 8.77 -7.25 -20.40
N ALA A 42 9.88 -7.46 -19.67
CA ALA A 42 11.16 -7.73 -20.31
C ALA A 42 11.10 -9.00 -21.18
N LYS A 43 10.42 -10.05 -20.68
CA LYS A 43 10.23 -11.31 -21.39
C LYS A 43 9.29 -11.16 -22.59
N ILE A 44 8.16 -10.47 -22.43
CA ILE A 44 7.20 -10.25 -23.52
C ILE A 44 7.83 -9.38 -24.63
N ARG A 45 8.73 -8.46 -24.29
CA ARG A 45 9.47 -7.68 -25.29
C ARG A 45 10.35 -8.56 -26.18
N GLU A 46 11.01 -9.58 -25.63
CA GLU A 46 11.76 -10.57 -26.42
C GLU A 46 10.83 -11.38 -27.33
N GLU A 47 9.67 -11.82 -26.82
CA GLU A 47 8.66 -12.53 -27.62
C GLU A 47 8.09 -11.66 -28.78
N THR A 48 8.00 -10.34 -28.57
CA THR A 48 7.52 -9.38 -29.59
C THR A 48 8.53 -9.21 -30.74
N ILE A 49 9.84 -9.33 -30.47
CA ILE A 49 10.89 -9.29 -31.50
C ILE A 49 10.74 -10.48 -32.45
N VAL A 50 10.52 -11.68 -31.90
CA VAL A 50 10.29 -12.91 -32.67
C VAL A 50 9.05 -12.79 -33.56
N CYS A 51 7.99 -12.14 -33.07
CA CYS A 51 6.81 -11.85 -33.88
C CYS A 51 7.09 -10.87 -35.02
N GLY A 52 8.01 -9.92 -34.83
CA GLY A 52 8.49 -9.02 -35.88
C GLY A 52 9.20 -9.76 -37.00
N GLU A 53 10.16 -10.61 -36.65
CA GLU A 53 10.90 -11.44 -37.63
C GLU A 53 9.98 -12.37 -38.42
N MET A 54 8.95 -12.94 -37.76
CA MET A 54 7.94 -13.76 -38.42
C MET A 54 7.11 -12.97 -39.44
N ASN A 55 6.75 -11.72 -39.13
CA ASN A 55 5.98 -10.86 -40.01
C ASN A 55 6.80 -10.44 -41.25
N ASP A 56 8.07 -10.12 -41.06
CA ASP A 56 9.00 -9.77 -42.17
C ASP A 56 9.13 -10.92 -43.19
N VAL A 57 9.11 -12.17 -42.71
CA VAL A 57 9.12 -13.37 -43.57
C VAL A 57 7.82 -13.49 -44.38
N PHE A 58 6.65 -13.17 -43.80
CA PHE A 58 5.38 -13.19 -44.54
C PHE A 58 5.31 -12.10 -45.61
N GLU A 59 5.79 -10.90 -45.27
CA GLU A 59 5.86 -9.76 -46.20
C GLU A 59 6.81 -10.05 -47.37
N THR A 60 8.00 -10.61 -47.08
CA THR A 60 9.00 -10.97 -48.09
C THR A 60 8.50 -12.05 -49.06
N ASN A 61 7.64 -12.96 -48.60
CA ASN A 61 7.06 -14.02 -49.42
C ASN A 61 5.74 -13.61 -50.13
N GLY A 62 5.32 -12.34 -50.01
CA GLY A 62 4.14 -11.83 -50.71
C GLY A 62 2.80 -12.39 -50.21
N HIS A 63 2.77 -12.92 -48.98
CA HIS A 63 1.54 -13.43 -48.38
C HIS A 63 0.73 -12.28 -47.78
N VAL A 64 -0.49 -12.07 -48.29
CA VAL A 64 -1.43 -11.10 -47.74
C VAL A 64 -2.05 -11.69 -46.47
N LEU A 65 -1.73 -11.11 -45.32
CA LEU A 65 -2.37 -11.42 -44.05
C LEU A 65 -3.76 -10.78 -43.98
N SER A 66 -4.67 -11.38 -43.20
CA SER A 66 -5.97 -10.77 -42.93
C SER A 66 -5.82 -9.51 -42.08
N ASN A 67 -6.74 -8.54 -42.24
CA ASN A 67 -6.73 -7.30 -41.46
C ASN A 67 -6.70 -7.56 -39.94
N ASP A 68 -7.48 -8.51 -39.44
CA ASP A 68 -7.45 -8.93 -38.02
C ASP A 68 -6.05 -9.35 -37.55
N SER A 69 -5.29 -10.05 -38.40
CA SER A 69 -3.94 -10.52 -38.06
C SER A 69 -2.95 -9.36 -38.00
N VAL A 70 -3.10 -8.40 -38.91
CA VAL A 70 -2.29 -7.18 -38.99
C VAL A 70 -2.59 -6.27 -37.79
N GLU A 71 -3.87 -6.07 -37.45
CA GLU A 71 -4.28 -5.30 -36.27
C GLU A 71 -3.77 -5.92 -34.96
N THR A 72 -3.87 -7.26 -34.83
CA THR A 72 -3.36 -7.97 -33.65
C THR A 72 -1.84 -7.85 -33.53
N TYR A 73 -1.12 -7.91 -34.65
CA TYR A 73 0.34 -7.70 -34.69
C TYR A 73 0.71 -6.29 -34.24
N TRP A 74 0.13 -5.25 -34.83
CA TRP A 74 0.42 -3.87 -34.45
C TRP A 74 0.03 -3.57 -33.00
N SER A 75 -1.06 -4.17 -32.53
CA SER A 75 -1.44 -4.10 -31.11
C SER A 75 -0.36 -4.72 -30.23
N ALA A 76 0.12 -5.93 -30.55
CA ALA A 76 1.18 -6.59 -29.78
C ALA A 76 2.50 -5.80 -29.79
N VAL A 77 2.84 -5.13 -30.89
CA VAL A 77 4.06 -4.30 -31.01
C VAL A 77 3.95 -2.99 -30.22
N MET A 78 2.77 -2.37 -30.17
CA MET A 78 2.56 -1.09 -29.49
C MET A 78 2.35 -1.24 -27.97
N TRP A 79 1.78 -2.36 -27.53
CA TRP A 79 1.46 -2.62 -26.12
C TRP A 79 2.65 -2.48 -25.15
N PRO A 80 3.88 -2.93 -25.44
CA PRO A 80 5.04 -2.72 -24.58
C PRO A 80 5.29 -1.24 -24.26
N ALA A 81 5.17 -0.35 -25.26
CA ALA A 81 5.37 1.08 -25.05
C ALA A 81 4.24 1.70 -24.20
N VAL A 82 2.99 1.28 -24.43
CA VAL A 82 1.83 1.71 -23.63
C VAL A 82 1.97 1.26 -22.17
N MET A 83 2.42 0.03 -21.95
CA MET A 83 2.55 -0.54 -20.61
C MET A 83 3.72 0.03 -19.82
N LEU A 84 4.84 0.37 -20.48
CA LEU A 84 5.92 1.12 -19.84
C LEU A 84 5.45 2.49 -19.34
N LYS A 85 4.63 3.19 -20.13
CA LYS A 85 4.03 4.46 -19.71
C LYS A 85 3.05 4.27 -18.54
N LEU A 86 2.26 3.20 -18.57
CA LEU A 86 1.32 2.88 -17.51
C LEU A 86 2.06 2.54 -16.20
N LEU A 87 3.09 1.69 -16.25
CA LEU A 87 3.92 1.36 -15.10
C LEU A 87 4.64 2.58 -14.52
N ALA A 88 5.20 3.45 -15.36
CA ALA A 88 5.83 4.68 -14.88
C ALA A 88 4.82 5.57 -14.12
N GLY A 89 3.59 5.69 -14.61
CA GLY A 89 2.52 6.41 -13.92
C GLY A 89 2.10 5.74 -12.60
N THR A 90 2.05 4.41 -12.56
CA THR A 90 1.76 3.67 -11.32
C THR A 90 2.90 3.78 -10.31
N ASP A 91 4.15 3.73 -10.75
CA ASP A 91 5.33 3.90 -9.88
C ASP A 91 5.35 5.29 -9.22
N GLU A 92 5.00 6.34 -9.97
CA GLU A 92 4.84 7.69 -9.42
C GLU A 92 3.76 7.75 -8.34
N LYS A 93 2.58 7.15 -8.60
CA LYS A 93 1.49 7.06 -7.62
C LYS A 93 1.91 6.27 -6.37
N VAL A 94 2.61 5.15 -6.55
CA VAL A 94 3.13 4.33 -5.44
C VAL A 94 4.11 5.14 -4.59
N GLU A 95 4.99 5.94 -5.19
CA GLU A 95 5.89 6.82 -4.43
C GLU A 95 5.15 7.93 -3.69
N GLU A 96 4.09 8.49 -4.27
CA GLU A 96 3.22 9.46 -3.59
C GLU A 96 2.49 8.84 -2.40
N TRP A 97 1.92 7.65 -2.58
CA TRP A 97 1.27 6.89 -1.52
C TRP A 97 2.25 6.50 -0.42
N LYS A 98 3.47 6.04 -0.73
CA LYS A 98 4.52 5.79 0.27
C LYS A 98 4.80 7.02 1.12
N LYS A 99 4.94 8.20 0.51
CA LYS A 99 5.17 9.45 1.25
C LYS A 99 3.99 9.77 2.16
N THR A 100 2.78 9.59 1.67
CA THR A 100 1.53 9.85 2.41
C THR A 100 1.40 8.90 3.60
N PHE A 101 1.52 7.59 3.38
CA PHE A 101 1.48 6.58 4.45
C PHE A 101 2.60 6.78 5.47
N LYS A 102 3.83 7.11 5.05
CA LYS A 102 4.93 7.40 5.98
C LYS A 102 4.64 8.63 6.85
N LYS A 103 3.95 9.63 6.30
CA LYS A 103 3.52 10.82 7.04
C LYS A 103 2.41 10.48 8.03
N GLN A 104 1.43 9.67 7.62
CA GLN A 104 0.36 9.16 8.50
C GLN A 104 0.95 8.34 9.65
N LEU A 105 1.80 7.35 9.37
CA LEU A 105 2.51 6.54 10.38
C LEU A 105 3.25 7.38 11.41
N LYS A 106 3.97 8.42 10.99
CA LYS A 106 4.64 9.34 11.92
C LYS A 106 3.67 10.11 12.80
N ASN A 107 2.52 10.49 12.25
CA ASN A 107 1.49 11.21 13.00
C ASN A 107 0.80 10.28 14.00
N ASP A 108 0.49 9.06 13.58
CA ASP A 108 -0.13 8.05 14.42
C ASP A 108 0.82 7.63 15.54
N GLN A 109 2.12 7.48 15.26
CA GLN A 109 3.12 7.21 16.29
C GLN A 109 3.20 8.34 17.34
N ARG A 110 3.08 9.60 16.92
CA ARG A 110 3.05 10.74 17.85
C ARG A 110 1.80 10.71 18.71
N LYS A 111 0.63 10.55 18.09
CA LYS A 111 -0.64 10.41 18.82
C LYS A 111 -0.58 9.28 19.84
N LEU A 112 -0.07 8.11 19.44
CA LEU A 112 0.03 6.97 20.36
C LEU A 112 0.97 7.25 21.54
N SER A 113 2.05 8.00 21.31
CA SER A 113 2.95 8.46 22.37
C SER A 113 2.24 9.44 23.31
N ASP A 114 1.54 10.43 22.75
CA ASP A 114 0.78 11.41 23.53
C ASP A 114 -0.32 10.72 24.36
N ASP A 115 -1.05 9.78 23.76
CA ASP A 115 -2.07 8.96 24.44
C ASP A 115 -1.46 8.09 25.54
N THR A 116 -0.25 7.54 25.32
CA THR A 116 0.47 6.76 26.34
C THR A 116 0.91 7.64 27.50
N ASP A 117 1.39 8.85 27.22
CA ASP A 117 1.78 9.82 28.26
C ASP A 117 0.55 10.30 29.05
N GLU A 118 -0.58 10.53 28.37
CA GLU A 118 -1.85 10.91 29.01
C GLU A 118 -2.37 9.78 29.92
N ILE A 119 -2.38 8.54 29.43
CA ILE A 119 -2.71 7.36 30.24
C ILE A 119 -1.73 7.21 31.39
N GLY A 120 -0.43 7.48 31.18
CA GLY A 120 0.59 7.46 32.24
C GLY A 120 0.28 8.45 33.35
N ILE A 121 -0.08 9.69 33.00
CA ILE A 121 -0.49 10.72 33.95
C ILE A 121 -1.78 10.30 34.69
N GLU A 122 -2.74 9.70 33.98
CA GLU A 122 -3.98 9.22 34.58
C GLU A 122 -3.73 8.05 35.54
N VAL A 123 -2.84 7.13 35.20
CA VAL A 123 -2.39 6.04 36.06
C VAL A 123 -1.63 6.57 37.27
N ASP A 124 -0.70 7.51 37.11
CA ASP A 124 0.03 8.12 38.23
C ASP A 124 -0.91 8.87 39.17
N LYS A 125 -1.92 9.56 38.62
CA LYS A 125 -2.98 10.19 39.40
C LYS A 125 -3.84 9.15 40.10
N PHE A 126 -4.19 8.05 39.44
CA PHE A 126 -4.93 6.95 40.04
C PHE A 126 -4.12 6.27 41.16
N VAL A 127 -2.81 6.06 40.99
CA VAL A 127 -1.91 5.51 42.02
C VAL A 127 -1.79 6.47 43.18
N SER A 128 -1.59 7.77 42.92
CA SER A 128 -1.55 8.81 43.97
C SER A 128 -2.89 8.92 44.70
N THR A 129 -4.01 8.63 44.02
CA THR A 129 -5.35 8.58 44.61
C THR A 129 -5.65 7.22 45.24
N GLY A 130 -4.93 6.16 44.88
CA GLY A 130 -4.95 4.86 45.55
C GLY A 130 -4.10 4.85 46.82
N ASP A 131 -3.14 5.78 46.92
CA ASP A 131 -2.34 6.09 48.10
C ASP A 131 -3.13 6.84 49.19
N PHE A 132 -4.45 7.00 49.02
CA PHE A 132 -5.41 7.44 50.03
C PHE A 132 -5.60 6.44 51.20
N ASN A 133 -4.53 5.75 51.62
CA ASN A 133 -4.35 5.46 53.06
C ASN A 133 -4.44 6.75 53.90
N ASP A 134 -4.28 7.93 53.28
CA ASP A 134 -4.62 9.24 53.86
C ASP A 134 -6.11 9.41 54.24
N VAL A 135 -7.07 8.64 53.68
CA VAL A 135 -8.45 8.63 54.21
C VAL A 135 -8.48 7.97 55.58
N GLU A 136 -7.72 6.89 55.78
CA GLU A 136 -7.66 6.19 57.06
C GLU A 136 -7.01 7.09 58.12
N ASP A 137 -5.92 7.78 57.78
CA ASP A 137 -5.27 8.77 58.66
C ASP A 137 -6.14 10.02 58.92
N SER A 138 -6.94 10.45 57.95
CA SER A 138 -7.92 11.53 58.14
C SER A 138 -9.10 11.11 59.01
N VAL A 139 -9.53 9.85 58.94
CA VAL A 139 -10.60 9.29 59.78
C VAL A 139 -10.11 9.11 61.21
N ILE A 140 -8.87 8.64 61.41
CA ILE A 140 -8.24 8.51 62.73
C ILE A 140 -8.13 9.89 63.40
N LYS A 141 -7.61 10.90 62.69
CA LYS A 141 -7.54 12.28 63.22
C LYS A 141 -8.92 12.88 63.53
N SER A 142 -9.94 12.54 62.75
CA SER A 142 -11.31 13.00 63.01
C SER A 142 -11.95 12.29 64.20
N GLN A 143 -11.65 11.02 64.44
CA GLN A 143 -12.11 10.28 65.62
C GLN A 143 -11.42 10.76 66.90
N ASP A 144 -10.12 11.04 66.86
CA ASP A 144 -9.39 11.62 67.99
C ASP A 144 -9.95 12.99 68.41
N ILE A 145 -10.35 13.82 67.44
CA ILE A 145 -10.99 15.12 67.71
C ILE A 145 -12.39 14.94 68.34
N ASP A 146 -13.19 13.98 67.86
CA ASP A 146 -14.52 13.70 68.38
C ASP A 146 -14.48 13.12 69.81
N ASP A 147 -13.47 12.30 70.11
CA ASP A 147 -13.23 11.75 71.45
C ASP A 147 -12.73 12.80 72.45
N VAL A 148 -11.95 13.78 72.00
CA VAL A 148 -11.56 14.95 72.83
C VAL A 148 -12.77 15.84 73.11
N LEU A 149 -13.64 16.06 72.11
CA LEU A 149 -14.85 16.87 72.28
C LEU A 149 -15.91 16.22 73.20
N LYS A 150 -15.98 14.88 73.27
CA LYS A 150 -16.88 14.16 74.19
C LYS A 150 -16.37 14.10 75.64
N ARG A 151 -15.10 14.41 75.89
CA ARG A 151 -14.48 14.40 77.23
C ARG A 151 -14.44 15.78 77.89
N LEU A 152 -14.76 16.84 77.15
CA LEU A 152 -15.06 18.18 77.67
C LEU A 152 -16.55 18.28 78.03
#